data_AF-A0A6M3IVQ1-F1
#
_entry.id   AF-A0A6M3IVQ1-F1
#
_cell.length_a   1.000
_cell.length_b   1.000
_cell.length_c   1.000
_cell.angle_alpha   90.00
_cell.angle_beta   90.00
_cell.angle_gamma   90.00
#
_symmetry.space_group_name_H-M   'P 1'
#
loop_
_entity.id
_entity.type
_entity.pdbx_description
1 polymer ?
#
loop_
_entity_poly.entity_id
_entity_poly.type
_entity_poly.pdbx_seq_one_letter_code
_entity_poly.pdbx_strand_id
1 'polypeptide(L)'
;MNEWWAIIKSYNNYAVSTLGRVRNLKTGRLLKPQDSGKRGGNYLFVNLFKNGKRRNINIHVLVAEAFLGPRPCRMLVHHIDTNRKNPVITNLEYCTVLENNRSHVLKAKEK
;
A
#
# COMPACT_ATOMS: atom_id res chain seq x y z
N MET A 1 -18.44 2.14 -2.61
CA MET A 1 -17.47 1.02 -2.63
C MET A 1 -17.55 0.30 -1.30
N ASN A 2 -17.67 -1.03 -1.32
CA ASN A 2 -17.76 -1.79 -0.08
C ASN A 2 -16.37 -2.02 0.50
N GLU A 3 -16.26 -1.96 1.82
CA GLU A 3 -15.02 -2.23 2.54
C GLU A 3 -14.92 -3.72 2.85
N TRP A 4 -13.94 -4.40 2.25
CA TRP A 4 -13.65 -5.80 2.52
C TRP A 4 -12.30 -5.94 3.20
N TRP A 5 -12.16 -6.93 4.07
CA TRP A 5 -10.98 -7.15 4.89
C TRP A 5 -10.31 -8.47 4.53
N ALA A 6 -8.99 -8.45 4.39
CA ALA A 6 -8.17 -9.63 4.10
C ALA A 6 -7.03 -9.75 5.11
N ILE A 7 -6.71 -10.98 5.51
CA ILE A 7 -5.57 -11.27 6.40
C ILE A 7 -4.28 -11.04 5.61
N ILE A 8 -3.32 -10.35 6.21
CA ILE A 8 -2.01 -10.13 5.61
C ILE A 8 -1.21 -11.44 5.77
N LYS A 9 -1.02 -12.21 4.70
CA LYS A 9 -0.38 -13.54 4.74
C LYS A 9 0.96 -13.56 5.49
N SER A 10 1.79 -12.55 5.27
CA SER A 10 3.10 -12.42 5.93
C SER A 10 3.00 -12.03 7.42
N TYR A 11 1.85 -11.52 7.87
CA TYR A 11 1.58 -10.96 9.20
C TYR A 11 0.17 -11.36 9.67
N ASN A 12 -0.01 -12.65 9.99
CA ASN A 12 -1.30 -13.26 10.36
C ASN A 12 -2.08 -12.58 11.51
N ASN A 13 -1.44 -11.75 12.33
CA ASN A 13 -2.08 -10.98 13.40
C ASN A 13 -2.74 -9.69 12.89
N TYR A 14 -2.69 -9.41 11.59
CA TYR A 14 -3.15 -8.16 11.00
C TYR A 14 -4.01 -8.41 9.77
N ALA A 15 -4.96 -7.51 9.54
CA ALA A 15 -5.77 -7.47 8.33
C ALA A 15 -5.71 -6.09 7.70
N VAL A 16 -5.85 -6.05 6.38
CA VAL A 16 -5.93 -4.82 5.58
C VAL A 16 -7.26 -4.77 4.84
N SER A 17 -7.84 -3.58 4.74
CA SER A 17 -9.11 -3.35 4.04
C SER A 17 -8.88 -2.90 2.59
N THR A 18 -9.89 -3.04 1.73
CA THR A 18 -9.92 -2.42 0.39
C THR A 18 -9.78 -0.90 0.40
N LEU A 19 -10.06 -0.23 1.52
CA LEU A 19 -9.89 1.21 1.73
C LEU A 19 -8.50 1.60 2.30
N GLY A 20 -7.58 0.65 2.44
CA GLY A 20 -6.24 0.91 2.98
C GLY A 20 -6.17 1.12 4.50
N ARG A 21 -7.19 0.73 5.26
CA ARG A 21 -7.11 0.63 6.72
C ARG A 21 -6.41 -0.67 7.12
N VAL A 22 -5.62 -0.61 8.19
CA VAL A 22 -4.94 -1.79 8.75
C VAL A 22 -5.38 -1.97 10.19
N ARG A 23 -5.70 -3.20 10.57
CA ARG A 23 -6.13 -3.53 11.94
C ARG A 23 -5.33 -4.67 12.51
N ASN A 24 -5.10 -4.62 13.82
CA ASN A 24 -4.57 -5.75 14.58
C ASN A 24 -5.74 -6.66 14.97
N LEU A 25 -5.68 -7.92 14.56
CA LEU A 25 -6.72 -8.92 14.80
C LEU A 25 -6.74 -9.43 16.24
N LYS A 26 -5.60 -9.35 16.95
CA LYS A 26 -5.52 -9.76 18.37
C LYS A 26 -6.10 -8.71 19.31
N THR A 27 -5.85 -7.43 19.02
CA THR A 27 -6.28 -6.33 19.91
C THR A 27 -7.52 -5.60 19.40
N GLY A 28 -7.98 -5.88 18.17
CA GLY A 28 -9.08 -5.18 17.51
C GLY A 28 -8.76 -3.74 17.08
N ARG A 29 -7.57 -3.23 17.38
CA ARG A 29 -7.22 -1.82 17.14
C ARG A 29 -6.92 -1.53 15.67
N LEU A 30 -7.46 -0.44 15.15
CA LEU A 30 -7.00 0.18 13.91
C LEU A 30 -5.62 0.81 14.12
N LEU A 31 -4.70 0.53 13.21
CA LEU A 31 -3.36 1.13 13.21
C LEU A 31 -3.43 2.51 12.58
N LYS A 32 -2.77 3.49 13.22
CA LYS A 32 -2.65 4.84 12.67
C LYS A 32 -1.62 4.85 11.53
N PRO A 33 -2.00 5.25 10.30
CA PRO A 33 -1.05 5.45 9.21
C PRO A 33 -0.02 6.52 9.56
N GLN A 34 1.21 6.32 9.12
CA GLN A 34 2.30 7.29 9.20
C GLN A 34 2.72 7.72 7.79
N ASP A 35 3.21 8.95 7.68
CA ASP A 35 3.70 9.52 6.42
C ASP A 35 5.22 9.42 6.35
N SER A 36 5.74 8.85 5.27
CA SER A 36 7.18 8.74 5.03
C SER A 36 7.86 10.09 4.72
N GLY A 37 7.07 11.15 4.51
CA GLY A 37 7.54 12.48 4.11
C GLY A 37 8.12 12.50 2.70
N LYS A 38 8.54 13.69 2.24
CA LYS A 38 9.09 13.89 0.87
C LYS A 38 10.30 12.99 0.58
N ARG A 39 11.23 12.85 1.55
CA ARG A 39 12.43 12.01 1.41
C ARG A 39 12.09 10.52 1.30
N GLY A 40 11.01 10.06 1.94
CA GLY A 40 10.53 8.68 1.84
C GLY A 40 9.55 8.44 0.69
N GLY A 41 9.37 9.42 -0.21
CA GLY A 41 8.47 9.29 -1.36
C GLY A 41 7.00 9.57 -1.07
N ASN A 42 6.65 10.15 0.09
CA ASN A 42 5.29 10.60 0.45
C ASN A 42 4.23 9.47 0.48
N TYR A 43 4.64 8.26 0.89
CA TYR A 43 3.77 7.10 1.05
C TYR A 43 3.24 6.98 2.47
N LEU A 44 2.03 6.41 2.59
CA LEU A 44 1.52 5.95 3.88
C LEU A 44 2.06 4.57 4.24
N PHE A 45 2.51 4.41 5.49
CA PHE A 45 3.00 3.15 6.03
C PHE A 45 2.45 2.88 7.44
N VAL A 46 2.55 1.62 7.87
CA VAL A 46 2.25 1.18 9.24
C VAL A 46 3.38 0.33 9.80
N ASN A 47 3.47 0.27 11.12
CA ASN A 47 4.42 -0.59 11.81
C ASN A 47 3.75 -1.91 12.18
N LEU A 48 4.21 -3.00 11.56
CA LEU A 48 3.77 -4.36 11.86
C LEU A 48 4.83 -5.08 12.70
N PHE A 49 4.38 -5.95 13.60
CA PHE A 49 5.27 -6.78 14.41
C PHE A 49 5.16 -8.24 14.00
N LYS A 50 6.31 -8.89 13.81
CA LYS A 50 6.42 -10.33 13.58
C LYS A 50 7.59 -10.86 14.40
N ASN A 51 7.34 -11.86 15.25
CA ASN A 51 8.35 -12.50 16.10
C ASN A 51 9.16 -11.46 16.91
N GLY A 52 8.47 -10.52 17.57
CA GLY A 52 9.09 -9.44 18.35
C GLY A 52 9.77 -8.33 17.54
N LYS A 53 9.93 -8.47 16.22
CA LYS A 53 10.59 -7.49 15.37
C LYS A 53 9.56 -6.57 14.70
N ARG A 54 9.79 -5.26 14.82
CA ARG A 54 9.01 -4.21 14.14
C ARG A 54 9.50 -4.01 12.71
N ARG A 55 8.59 -3.88 11.76
CA ARG A 55 8.88 -3.48 10.37
C ARG A 55 7.89 -2.43 9.88
N ASN A 56 8.39 -1.44 9.17
CA ASN A 56 7.59 -0.42 8.52
C ASN A 56 7.18 -0.96 7.15
N ILE A 57 5.87 -1.07 6.89
CA ILE A 57 5.34 -1.60 5.63
C ILE A 57 4.39 -0.58 5.03
N ASN A 58 4.57 -0.29 3.74
CA ASN A 58 3.72 0.62 2.99
C ASN A 58 2.31 0.05 2.84
N ILE A 59 1.29 0.87 3.10
CA ILE A 59 -0.11 0.44 3.11
C ILE A 59 -0.56 0.01 1.71
N HIS A 60 -0.19 0.75 0.66
CA HIS A 60 -0.55 0.41 -0.71
C HIS A 60 -0.02 -0.98 -1.15
N VAL A 61 1.15 -1.39 -0.64
CA VAL A 61 1.70 -2.73 -0.91
C VAL A 61 0.84 -3.80 -0.23
N LEU A 62 0.45 -3.58 1.02
CA LEU A 62 -0.43 -4.50 1.76
C LEU A 62 -1.77 -4.68 1.04
N VAL A 63 -2.37 -3.58 0.57
CA VAL A 63 -3.63 -3.62 -0.17
C VAL A 63 -3.47 -4.38 -1.49
N ALA A 64 -2.43 -4.05 -2.28
CA ALA A 64 -2.17 -4.72 -3.55
C ALA A 64 -1.94 -6.23 -3.38
N GLU A 65 -1.07 -6.64 -2.45
CA GLU A 65 -0.81 -8.07 -2.19
C GLU A 65 -2.05 -8.83 -1.71
N ALA A 66 -2.94 -8.15 -0.99
CA ALA A 66 -4.15 -8.76 -0.45
C ALA A 66 -5.26 -8.93 -1.49
N PHE A 67 -5.42 -7.96 -2.40
CA PHE A 67 -6.61 -7.89 -3.28
C PHE A 67 -6.29 -7.95 -4.79
N LEU A 68 -5.11 -7.53 -5.23
CA LEU A 68 -4.63 -7.73 -6.62
C LEU A 68 -3.94 -9.08 -6.81
N GLY A 69 -3.57 -9.73 -5.70
CA GLY A 69 -2.91 -11.03 -5.71
C GLY A 69 -1.38 -10.95 -5.70
N PRO A 70 -0.67 -12.00 -6.13
CA PRO A 70 0.79 -12.01 -6.12
C PRO A 70 1.33 -10.99 -7.13
N ARG A 71 2.25 -10.13 -6.65
CA ARG A 71 2.94 -9.16 -7.49
C ARG A 71 3.75 -9.87 -8.58
N PRO A 72 3.51 -9.59 -9.87
CA PRO A 72 4.32 -10.16 -10.94
C PRO A 72 5.78 -9.72 -10.85
N CYS A 73 6.68 -10.54 -11.41
CA CYS A 73 8.11 -10.27 -11.39
C CYS A 73 8.43 -8.91 -12.03
N ARG A 74 9.29 -8.12 -11.37
CA ARG A 74 9.74 -6.78 -11.82
C ARG A 74 8.65 -5.70 -11.98
N MET A 75 7.41 -5.95 -11.58
CA MET A 75 6.38 -4.91 -11.53
C MET A 75 6.49 -4.07 -10.26
N LEU A 76 5.87 -2.89 -10.21
CA LEU A 76 5.73 -1.98 -9.07
C LEU A 76 4.24 -1.77 -8.78
N VAL A 77 3.89 -1.39 -7.55
CA VAL A 77 2.52 -0.94 -7.23
C VAL A 77 2.41 0.55 -7.56
N HIS A 78 1.55 0.89 -8.50
CA HIS A 78 1.31 2.26 -8.95
C HIS A 78 0.03 2.83 -8.34
N HIS A 79 0.00 4.15 -8.14
CA HIS A 79 -1.22 4.89 -7.77
C HIS A 79 -1.73 5.60 -9.02
N ILE A 80 -2.92 5.23 -9.51
CA ILE A 80 -3.50 5.72 -10.77
C ILE A 80 -3.70 7.25 -10.70
N ASP A 81 -4.23 7.75 -9.59
CA ASP A 81 -4.42 9.17 -9.32
C ASP A 81 -3.11 9.93 -9.00
N THR A 82 -1.98 9.22 -8.94
CA THR A 82 -0.65 9.70 -8.54
C THR A 82 -0.53 10.27 -7.12
N ASN A 83 -1.60 10.17 -6.32
CA ASN A 83 -1.61 10.49 -4.91
C ASN A 83 -1.16 9.26 -4.10
N ARG A 84 0.10 9.27 -3.70
CA ARG A 84 0.74 8.21 -2.89
C ARG A 84 0.16 8.04 -1.47
N LYS A 85 -0.76 8.93 -1.07
CA LYS A 85 -1.53 8.83 0.18
C LYS A 85 -2.93 8.26 0.00
N ASN A 86 -3.30 7.83 -1.20
CA ASN A 86 -4.58 7.22 -1.50
C ASN A 86 -4.42 5.71 -1.78
N PRO A 87 -4.27 4.86 -0.74
CA PRO A 87 -3.99 3.43 -0.89
C PRO A 87 -5.25 2.58 -1.15
N VAL A 88 -6.36 3.16 -1.63
CA VAL A 88 -7.58 2.38 -1.91
C VAL A 88 -7.37 1.43 -3.09
N ILE A 89 -7.93 0.23 -3.04
CA ILE A 89 -7.68 -0.82 -4.03
C ILE A 89 -7.92 -0.37 -5.47
N THR A 90 -8.99 0.38 -5.73
CA THR A 90 -9.31 0.86 -7.09
C THR A 90 -8.40 1.96 -7.60
N ASN A 91 -7.52 2.47 -6.75
CA ASN A 91 -6.48 3.40 -7.14
C ASN A 91 -5.12 2.70 -7.35
N LEU A 92 -5.05 1.38 -7.18
CA LEU A 92 -3.80 0.63 -7.25
C LEU A 92 -3.78 -0.34 -8.42
N GLU A 93 -2.64 -0.40 -9.10
CA GLU A 93 -2.38 -1.35 -10.17
C GLU A 93 -0.92 -1.82 -10.14
N TYR A 94 -0.63 -2.93 -10.83
CA TYR A 94 0.75 -3.32 -11.11
C TYR A 94 1.20 -2.70 -12.44
N CYS A 95 2.34 -2.03 -12.42
CA CYS A 95 2.97 -1.48 -13.63
C CYS A 95 4.44 -1.88 -13.70
N THR A 96 5.04 -1.76 -14.87
CA THR A 96 6.49 -1.86 -15.05
C THR A 96 7.20 -0.58 -14.61
N VAL A 97 8.50 -0.67 -14.35
CA VAL A 97 9.34 0.50 -14.03
C VAL A 97 9.27 1.55 -15.16
N LEU A 98 9.21 1.11 -16.42
CA LEU A 98 9.13 1.97 -17.59
C LEU A 98 7.82 2.77 -17.62
N GLU A 99 6.69 2.11 -17.37
CA GLU A 99 5.37 2.75 -17.31
C GLU A 99 5.29 3.73 -16.15
N ASN A 100 5.77 3.35 -14.95
CA ASN A 100 5.80 4.25 -13.80
C ASN A 100 6.59 5.53 -14.10
N ASN A 101 7.76 5.42 -14.74
CA ASN A 101 8.58 6.56 -15.10
C ASN A 101 7.91 7.44 -16.17
N ARG A 102 7.28 6.84 -17.18
CA ARG A 102 6.53 7.60 -18.20
C ARG A 102 5.36 8.37 -17.61
N SER A 103 4.57 7.76 -16.72
CA SER A 103 3.47 8.45 -16.02
C SER A 103 3.96 9.66 -15.23
N HIS A 104 5.14 9.57 -14.60
CA HIS A 104 5.75 10.71 -13.91
C HIS A 104 6.24 11.81 -14.87
N VAL A 105 6.78 11.45 -16.03
CA VAL A 105 7.29 12.41 -17.03
C VAL A 105 6.15 13.15 -17.73
N LEU A 106 5.06 12.46 -18.10
CA LEU A 106 3.93 13.09 -18.79
C LEU A 106 3.27 14.16 -17.91
N LYS A 107 3.00 13.86 -16.63
CA LYS A 107 2.40 14.84 -15.71
C LYS A 107 3.33 15.99 -15.31
N ALA A 108 4.65 15.82 -15.41
CA ALA A 108 5.60 16.91 -15.18
C ALA A 108 5.60 17.95 -16.31
N LYS A 109 5.11 17.59 -17.49
CA LYS A 109 4.97 18.49 -18.65
C LYS A 109 3.63 19.25 -18.67
N GLU A 110 2.67 18.83 -17.84
CA GLU A 110 1.34 19.46 -17.71
C GLU A 110 1.28 20.51 -16.59
N LYS A 111 2.41 20.79 -15.93
CA LYS A 111 2.58 21.83 -14.91
C LYS A 111 3.47 22.95 -15.45
#